data_AF-A0A957NE98-F1
#
_entry.id   AF-A0A957NE98-F1
#
_cell.length_a   1.000
_cell.length_b   1.000
_cell.length_c   1.000
_cell.angle_alpha   90.00
_cell.angle_beta   90.00
_cell.angle_gamma   90.00
#
_symmetry.space_group_name_H-M   'P 1'
#
loop_
_entity.id
_entity.type
_entity.pdbx_description
1 polymer ?
#
loop_
_entity_poly.entity_id
_entity_poly.type
_entity_poly.pdbx_seq_one_letter_code
_entity_poly.pdbx_strand_id
1 'polypeptide(L)' 'MDAIEFHTVIEDDVIRIPSLYLERAKGQARILIFPDHAPDTGRDMIEYLMDHPYRADSFSPLTREEIHGRP' A
#
# COMPACT_ATOMS: atom_id res chain seq x y z
N MET A 1 22.41 12.71 2.07
CA MET A 1 22.14 11.30 2.47
C MET A 1 21.52 10.65 1.26
N ASP A 2 22.11 9.56 0.76
CA ASP A 2 21.60 8.81 -0.39
C ASP A 2 20.95 7.52 0.15
N ALA A 3 19.73 7.22 -0.29
CA ALA A 3 18.93 6.09 0.17
C ALA A 3 18.62 5.18 -1.02
N ILE A 4 18.77 3.87 -0.83
CA ILE A 4 18.48 2.86 -1.84
C ILE A 4 17.29 2.07 -1.34
N GLU A 5 16.18 2.15 -2.07
CA GLU A 5 14.96 1.41 -1.80
C GLU A 5 14.77 0.36 -2.89
N PHE A 6 14.58 -0.90 -2.48
CA PHE A 6 14.28 -2.01 -3.37
C PHE A 6 13.50 -3.08 -2.60
N HIS A 7 12.70 -3.84 -3.33
CA HIS A 7 12.00 -5.01 -2.81
C HIS A 7 12.81 -6.26 -3.15
N THR A 8 12.95 -7.17 -2.19
CA THR A 8 13.62 -8.45 -2.40
C THR A 8 13.07 -9.49 -1.44
N VAL A 9 13.30 -10.76 -1.75
CA VAL A 9 13.02 -11.87 -0.86
C VAL A 9 14.19 -12.05 0.10
N ILE A 10 13.88 -12.31 1.37
CA ILE A 10 14.86 -12.75 2.36
C ILE A 10 14.97 -14.28 2.24
N GLU A 11 16.09 -14.77 1.73
CA GLU A 11 16.37 -16.20 1.55
C GLU A 11 17.46 -16.62 2.51
N ASP A 12 17.24 -17.68 3.30
CA ASP A 12 18.21 -18.21 4.27
C ASP A 12 18.82 -17.12 5.19
N ASP A 13 17.97 -16.22 5.70
CA ASP A 13 18.35 -15.06 6.52
C ASP A 13 19.28 -14.05 5.82
N VAL A 14 19.40 -14.11 4.49
CA VAL A 14 20.24 -13.21 3.68
C VAL A 14 19.38 -12.30 2.80
N ILE A 15 19.63 -10.99 2.91
CA ILE A 15 19.13 -9.98 1.96
C ILE A 15 20.18 -9.77 0.88
N ARG A 16 19.89 -10.16 -0.36
CA ARG A 16 20.77 -9.89 -1.50
C ARG A 16 20.49 -8.51 -2.08
N ILE A 17 21.53 -7.67 -2.13
CA ILE A 17 21.46 -6.37 -2.81
C ILE A 17 21.50 -6.61 -4.33
N PRO A 18 20.53 -6.07 -5.10
CA PRO A 18 20.54 -6.15 -6.56
C PRO A 18 21.85 -5.58 -7.15
N SER A 19 22.33 -6.20 -8.23
CA SER A 19 23.61 -5.85 -8.87
C SER A 19 23.73 -4.37 -9.23
N LEU A 20 22.61 -3.75 -9.61
CA LEU A 20 22.49 -2.32 -9.91
C LEU A 20 22.98 -1.39 -8.78
N TYR A 21 22.90 -1.86 -7.53
CA TYR A 21 23.19 -1.05 -6.35
C TYR A 21 24.51 -1.40 -5.66
N LEU A 22 25.21 -2.45 -6.13
CA LEU A 22 26.43 -2.94 -5.47
C LEU A 22 27.51 -1.87 -5.34
N GLU A 23 27.72 -1.05 -6.36
CA GLU A 23 28.72 0.03 -6.32
C GLU A 23 28.38 1.12 -5.30
N ARG A 24 27.09 1.38 -5.08
CA ARG A 24 26.59 2.40 -4.14
C ARG A 24 26.48 1.87 -2.70
N ALA A 25 26.38 0.57 -2.52
CA ALA A 25 26.23 -0.10 -1.23
C ALA A 25 27.54 -0.74 -0.71
N LYS A 26 28.71 -0.33 -1.21
CA LYS A 26 30.00 -0.85 -0.75
C LYS A 26 30.31 -0.42 0.68
N GLY A 27 30.83 -1.34 1.48
CA GLY A 27 31.29 -1.08 2.84
C GLY A 27 30.17 -1.25 3.88
N GLN A 28 30.13 -0.35 4.86
CA GLN A 28 29.16 -0.39 5.95
C GLN A 28 27.91 0.41 5.57
N ALA A 29 26.73 -0.23 5.68
CA ALA A 29 25.44 0.40 5.40
C ALA A 29 24.55 0.39 6.65
N ARG A 30 23.67 1.39 6.74
CA ARG A 30 22.54 1.40 7.69
C ARG A 30 21.30 0.91 6.93
N ILE A 31 20.68 -0.16 7.41
CA ILE A 31 19.53 -0.79 6.75
C ILE A 31 18.25 -0.49 7.52
N LEU A 32 17.18 -0.16 6.79
CA LEU A 32 15.80 -0.11 7.27
C LEU A 32 15.04 -1.24 6.57
N ILE A 33 14.40 -2.12 7.34
CA ILE A 33 13.64 -3.25 6.80
C ILE A 33 12.16 -2.97 7.05
N PHE A 34 11.40 -2.86 5.97
CA PHE A 34 9.95 -2.86 5.99
C PHE A 34 9.51 -4.24 5.49
N PRO A 35 9.17 -5.18 6.38
CA PRO A 35 8.67 -6.47 5.93
C PRO A 35 7.40 -6.21 5.12
N ASP A 36 7.31 -6.83 3.95
CA ASP A 36 6.02 -7.01 3.29
C ASP A 36 5.19 -7.86 4.23
N HIS A 37 4.38 -7.20 5.06
CA HIS A 37 3.33 -7.88 5.78
C HIS A 37 2.52 -8.59 4.69
N ALA A 38 2.35 -9.91 4.81
CA ALA A 38 1.28 -10.59 4.08
C ALA A 38 0.07 -9.66 4.18
N PRO A 39 -0.57 -9.30 3.05
CA PRO A 39 -1.62 -8.28 3.04
C PRO A 39 -2.49 -8.58 4.24
N ASP A 40 -2.54 -7.62 5.16
CA ASP A 40 -3.29 -7.77 6.38
C ASP A 40 -4.62 -8.35 5.93
N THR A 41 -4.94 -9.58 6.34
CA THR A 41 -6.25 -10.17 6.04
C THR A 41 -7.35 -9.40 6.78
N GLY A 42 -7.04 -8.23 7.35
CA GLY A 42 -7.87 -7.05 7.25
C GLY A 42 -8.78 -7.12 6.04
N ARG A 43 -10.06 -7.39 6.33
CA ARG A 43 -11.15 -7.45 5.36
C ARG A 43 -11.01 -6.26 4.41
N ASP A 44 -11.06 -6.51 3.10
CA ASP A 44 -11.01 -5.46 2.09
C ASP A 44 -11.98 -4.34 2.51
N MET A 45 -11.46 -3.12 2.68
CA MET A 45 -12.27 -2.01 3.16
C MET A 45 -13.47 -1.75 2.24
N ILE A 46 -13.31 -1.99 0.93
CA ILE A 46 -14.40 -1.90 -0.04
C ILE A 46 -15.44 -2.97 0.24
N GLU A 47 -15.04 -4.22 0.44
CA GLU A 47 -15.93 -5.33 0.78
C GLU A 47 -16.66 -5.08 2.12
N TYR A 48 -15.94 -4.59 3.14
CA TYR A 48 -16.50 -4.22 4.42
C TYR A 48 -17.58 -3.13 4.31
N LEU A 49 -17.34 -2.09 3.50
CA LEU A 49 -18.29 -1.00 3.28
C LEU A 49 -19.52 -1.44 2.47
N MET A 50 -19.35 -2.39 1.55
CA MET A 50 -20.46 -2.99 0.81
C MET A 50 -21.37 -3.83 1.74
N ASP A 51 -20.78 -4.58 2.68
CA ASP A 51 -21.51 -5.36 3.68
C ASP A 51 -22.15 -4.48 4.77
N HIS A 52 -21.53 -3.34 5.10
CA HIS A 52 -21.95 -2.44 6.18
C HIS A 52 -22.23 -1.03 5.63
N PRO A 53 -23.24 -0.87 4.75
CA PRO A 53 -23.57 0.43 4.20
C PRO A 53 -23.96 1.38 5.34
N TYR A 54 -23.33 2.55 5.37
CA TYR A 54 -23.65 3.58 6.34
C TYR A 54 -25.10 4.06 6.13
N ARG A 55 -25.97 3.77 7.11
CA ARG A 55 -27.37 4.21 7.11
C ARG A 55 -27.48 5.52 7.89
N ALA A 56 -27.31 6.64 7.19
CA ALA A 56 -27.68 7.94 7.74
C ALA A 56 -29.16 8.21 7.48
N ASP A 57 -29.91 8.52 8.53
CA ASP A 57 -31.34 8.85 8.45
C ASP A 57 -31.63 10.03 7.51
N SER A 58 -30.65 10.93 7.33
CA SER A 58 -30.74 12.11 6.48
C SER A 58 -30.07 11.96 5.11
N PHE A 59 -29.62 10.75 4.74
CA PHE A 59 -28.97 10.52 3.45
C PHE A 59 -29.98 10.08 2.39
N SER A 60 -30.28 10.96 1.44
CA SER A 60 -30.97 10.62 0.21
C SER A 60 -29.98 10.70 -0.95
N PRO A 61 -29.74 9.62 -1.69
CA PRO A 61 -28.94 9.67 -2.91
C PRO A 61 -29.51 10.69 -3.88
N LEU A 62 -28.64 11.43 -4.56
CA LEU A 62 -29.06 12.29 -5.66
C LEU A 62 -29.59 11.43 -6.81
N THR A 63 -30.65 11.91 -7.44
CA THR A 63 -31.16 11.38 -8.69
C THR A 63 -30.14 11.56 -9.82
N ARG A 64 -30.30 10.79 -10.89
CA ARG A 64 -29.41 10.83 -12.05
C ARG A 64 -29.40 12.22 -12.68
N GLU A 65 -30.55 12.86 -12.71
CA GLU A 65 -30.75 14.22 -13.22
C GLU A 65 -30.00 15.25 -12.37
N GLU A 66 -30.00 15.09 -11.03
CA GLU A 66 -29.27 15.98 -10.11
C GLU A 66 -27.74 15.82 -10.21
N ILE A 67 -27.25 14.62 -10.54
CA ILE A 67 -25.82 14.36 -10.73
C ILE A 67 -25.31 15.00 -12.04
N HIS A 68 -26.11 14.92 -13.12
CA HIS A 68 -25.71 15.41 -14.44
C HIS A 68 -26.20 16.84 -14.75
N GLY A 69 -27.03 17.42 -13.88
CA GLY A 69 -27.63 18.75 -14.05
C GLY A 69 -26.83 19.92 -13.50
N ARG A 70 -25.58 19.70 -13.04
CA ARG A 70 -24.69 20.81 -12.67
C ARG A 70 -24.10 21.45 -13.94
N PRO A 71 -24.26 22.76 -14.16
CA PRO A 71 -23.61 23.47 -15.26
C PRO A 71 -22.08 23.50 -15.11
#